data_AF-A0A8H8WTA8-F1
#
_entry.id   AF-A0A8H8WTA8-F1
#
_cell.length_a   1.000
_cell.length_b   1.000
_cell.length_c   1.000
_cell.angle_alpha   90.00
_cell.angle_beta   90.00
_cell.angle_gamma   90.00
#
_symmetry.space_group_name_H-M   'P 1'
#
loop_
_entity.id
_entity.type
_entity.pdbx_description
1 polymer ?
#
loop_
_entity_poly.entity_id
_entity_poly.type
_entity_poly.pdbx_seq_one_letter_code
_entity_poly.pdbx_strand_id
1 'polypeptide(L)'
;MVRVTLPDGQSVNLGSEAQAAEFARQSGVASYRTEIRRPHVLSGTAGQVRAELDQLHARFGIKEFVIDTPPSATGRRLASVALLAGGAPALAA
;
A
#
# COMPACT_ATOMS: atom_id res chain seq x y z
N MET A 1 -8.92 1.46 -4.44
CA MET A 1 -8.43 1.06 -5.78
C MET A 1 -8.96 -0.33 -6.11
N VAL A 2 -8.99 -0.67 -7.39
CA VAL A 2 -9.35 -2.02 -7.88
C VAL A 2 -8.11 -2.62 -8.52
N ARG A 3 -7.60 -3.72 -7.96
CA ARG A 3 -6.55 -4.50 -8.63
C ARG A 3 -7.21 -5.42 -9.63
N VAL A 4 -6.76 -5.38 -10.88
CA VAL A 4 -7.16 -6.31 -11.95
C VAL A 4 -6.03 -7.31 -12.15
N THR A 5 -6.36 -8.59 -12.33
CA THR A 5 -5.42 -9.65 -12.72
C THR A 5 -5.94 -10.32 -13.98
N LEU A 6 -5.14 -10.31 -15.05
CA LEU A 6 -5.45 -10.95 -16.33
C LEU A 6 -4.97 -12.41 -16.36
N PRO A 7 -5.41 -13.24 -17.32
CA PRO A 7 -5.05 -14.66 -17.39
C PRO A 7 -3.55 -14.94 -17.61
N ASP A 8 -2.83 -14.00 -18.21
CA ASP A 8 -1.38 -14.06 -18.41
C ASP A 8 -0.57 -13.75 -17.14
N GLY A 9 -1.24 -13.44 -16.03
CA GLY A 9 -0.65 -13.08 -14.75
C GLY A 9 -0.36 -11.59 -14.60
N GLN A 10 -0.57 -10.77 -15.64
CA GLN A 10 -0.40 -9.32 -15.54
C GLN A 10 -1.40 -8.76 -14.52
N SER A 11 -0.92 -7.85 -13.66
CA SER A 11 -1.77 -7.18 -12.68
C SER A 11 -1.56 -5.67 -12.68
N VAL A 12 -2.66 -4.92 -12.61
CA VAL A 12 -2.66 -3.44 -12.58
C VAL A 12 -3.61 -2.91 -11.51
N ASN A 13 -3.34 -1.72 -10.98
CA ASN A 13 -4.23 -1.03 -10.04
C ASN A 13 -4.97 0.10 -10.78
N LEU A 14 -6.29 0.12 -10.68
CA LEU A 14 -7.16 1.09 -11.34
C LEU A 14 -8.05 1.81 -10.33
N GLY A 15 -8.61 2.95 -10.76
CA GLY A 15 -9.42 3.83 -9.93
C GLY A 15 -10.81 3.27 -9.64
N SER A 16 -11.36 2.42 -10.50
CA SER A 16 -12.73 1.90 -10.39
C SER A 16 -12.92 0.56 -11.10
N GLU A 17 -14.06 -0.09 -10.84
CA GLU A 17 -14.47 -1.31 -11.56
C GLU A 17 -14.79 -1.06 -13.03
N ALA A 18 -15.31 0.13 -13.36
CA ALA A 18 -15.55 0.53 -14.75
C ALA A 18 -14.23 0.62 -15.54
N GLN A 19 -13.18 1.19 -14.93
CA GLN A 19 -11.84 1.20 -15.53
C GLN A 19 -11.28 -0.21 -15.67
N ALA A 20 -11.55 -1.10 -14.71
CA ALA A 20 -11.15 -2.50 -14.77
C ALA A 20 -11.78 -3.26 -15.94
N ALA A 21 -13.09 -3.10 -16.15
CA ALA A 21 -13.80 -3.70 -17.27
C ALA A 21 -13.26 -3.19 -18.62
N GLU A 22 -13.04 -1.88 -18.72
CA GLU A 22 -12.49 -1.28 -19.93
C GLU A 22 -11.06 -1.73 -20.22
N PHE A 23 -10.22 -1.84 -19.19
CA PHE A 23 -8.86 -2.36 -19.33
C PHE A 23 -8.85 -3.81 -19.82
N ALA A 24 -9.71 -4.67 -19.27
CA ALA A 24 -9.82 -6.07 -19.70
C ALA A 24 -10.28 -6.17 -21.17
N ARG A 25 -11.26 -5.36 -21.56
CA ARG A 25 -11.76 -5.26 -22.94
C ARG A 25 -10.65 -4.84 -23.91
N GLN A 26 -9.88 -3.81 -23.56
CA GLN A 26 -8.76 -3.31 -24.38
C GLN A 26 -7.61 -4.32 -24.47
N SER A 27 -7.42 -5.13 -23.43
CA SER A 27 -6.43 -6.21 -23.39
C SER A 27 -6.86 -7.46 -24.17
N GLY A 28 -8.09 -7.48 -24.71
CA GLY A 28 -8.59 -8.59 -25.52
C GLY A 28 -8.87 -9.88 -24.73
N VAL A 29 -9.01 -9.80 -23.40
CA VAL A 29 -9.26 -10.98 -22.57
C VAL A 29 -10.76 -11.12 -22.26
N ALA A 30 -11.25 -12.36 -22.33
CA ALA A 30 -12.66 -12.66 -22.03
C ALA A 30 -12.96 -12.83 -20.52
N SER A 31 -11.91 -13.03 -19.70
CA SER A 31 -12.04 -13.20 -18.26
C SER A 31 -10.90 -12.50 -17.53
N TYR A 32 -11.19 -12.00 -16.33
CA TYR A 32 -10.26 -11.32 -15.44
C TYR A 32 -10.76 -11.43 -14.00
N ARG A 33 -9.86 -11.24 -13.03
CA ARG A 33 -10.20 -11.15 -11.61
C ARG A 33 -10.03 -9.72 -11.12
N THR A 34 -10.94 -9.28 -10.26
CA THR A 34 -10.82 -8.02 -9.52
C THR A 34 -10.67 -8.24 -8.02
N GLU A 35 -9.96 -7.33 -7.37
CA GLU A 35 -9.84 -7.25 -5.91
C GLU A 35 -9.95 -5.77 -5.49
N ILE A 36 -10.94 -5.44 -4.66
CA ILE A 36 -11.04 -4.10 -4.09
C ILE A 36 -10.02 -3.97 -2.98
N ARG A 37 -9.03 -3.09 -3.19
CA ARG A 37 -8.03 -2.75 -2.18
C ARG A 37 -8.30 -1.36 -1.61
N ARG A 38 -8.49 -1.32 -0.29
CA ARG A 38 -8.65 -0.08 0.48
C ARG A 38 -7.33 0.14 1.25
N PRO A 39 -6.47 1.07 0.81
CA PRO A 39 -5.27 1.37 1.57
C PRO A 39 -5.67 1.89 2.95
N HIS A 40 -4.99 1.43 3.97
CA HIS A 40 -5.13 1.99 5.30
C HIS A 40 -4.17 3.18 5.40
N VAL A 41 -4.72 4.38 5.57
CA VAL A 41 -3.93 5.61 5.63
C VAL A 41 -3.83 6.04 7.09
N LEU A 42 -2.59 6.10 7.60
CA LEU A 42 -2.28 6.64 8.92
C LEU A 42 -1.58 7.99 8.75
N SER A 43 -1.97 8.96 9.56
CA SER A 43 -1.45 10.33 9.53
C SER A 43 -1.30 10.86 10.95
N GLY A 44 -0.24 11.64 11.20
CA GLY A 44 0.02 12.23 12.52
C GLY A 44 1.50 12.30 12.85
N THR A 45 1.81 12.44 14.14
CA THR A 45 3.18 12.34 14.64
C THR A 45 3.65 10.88 14.58
N ALA A 46 4.96 10.66 14.61
CA ALA A 46 5.51 9.30 14.60
C ALA A 46 5.04 8.45 15.80
N GLY A 47 4.86 9.06 16.97
CA GLY A 47 4.31 8.39 18.15
C GLY A 47 2.86 7.95 17.95
N GLN A 48 2.03 8.78 17.31
CA GLN A 48 0.64 8.42 16.98
C GLN A 48 0.61 7.26 15.98
N VAL A 49 1.38 7.35 14.89
CA VAL A 49 1.42 6.28 13.88
C VAL A 49 1.93 4.96 14.48
N ARG A 50 2.97 5.00 15.32
CA ARG A 50 3.47 3.80 16.04
C ARG A 50 2.41 3.18 16.94
N ALA A 51 1.71 3.99 17.73
CA ALA A 51 0.65 3.49 18.61
C ALA A 51 -0.46 2.80 17.82
N GLU A 52 -0.84 3.33 16.65
CA GLU A 52 -1.81 2.68 15.77
C GLU A 52 -1.29 1.36 15.17
N LEU A 53 -0.03 1.31 14.75
CA LEU A 53 0.60 0.05 14.28
C LEU A 53 0.63 -1.01 15.39
N ASP A 54 0.94 -0.62 16.63
CA ASP A 54 0.95 -1.52 17.79
C ASP A 54 -0.46 -2.04 18.10
N GLN A 55 -1.49 -1.20 17.99
CA GLN A 55 -2.88 -1.62 18.13
C GLN A 55 -3.30 -2.62 17.05
N LEU A 56 -2.93 -2.38 15.78
CA LEU A 56 -3.20 -3.29 14.67
C LEU A 56 -2.47 -4.63 14.86
N HIS A 57 -1.22 -4.60 15.33
CA HIS A 57 -0.47 -5.79 15.70
C HIS A 57 -1.20 -6.59 16.77
N ALA A 58 -1.56 -5.96 17.90
CA ALA A 58 -2.22 -6.63 19.01
C ALA A 58 -3.59 -7.22 18.61
N ARG A 59 -4.34 -6.51 17.77
CA ARG A 59 -5.69 -6.92 17.35
C ARG A 59 -5.69 -8.07 16.35
N PHE A 60 -4.75 -8.09 15.40
CA PHE A 60 -4.78 -9.01 14.26
C PHE A 60 -3.60 -9.97 14.19
N GLY A 61 -2.65 -9.88 15.12
CA GLY A 61 -1.42 -10.68 15.12
C GLY A 61 -0.49 -10.37 13.94
N ILE A 62 -0.55 -9.16 13.39
CA ILE A 62 0.25 -8.74 12.22
C ILE A 62 1.72 -8.65 12.62
N LYS A 63 2.59 -9.43 11.95
CA LYS A 63 4.03 -9.44 12.27
C LYS A 63 4.84 -8.42 11.48
N GLU A 64 4.32 -8.00 10.33
CA GLU A 64 5.02 -7.12 9.40
C GLU A 64 4.02 -6.17 8.72
N PHE A 65 4.42 -4.91 8.59
CA PHE A 65 3.67 -3.90 7.88
C PHE A 65 4.49 -3.41 6.68
N VAL A 66 3.84 -3.33 5.52
CA VAL A 66 4.38 -2.62 4.35
C VAL A 66 3.87 -1.19 4.41
N ILE A 67 4.77 -0.24 4.62
CA ILE A 67 4.44 1.19 4.71
C ILE A 67 4.85 1.87 3.41
N ASP A 68 3.86 2.37 2.67
CA ASP A 68 4.11 3.27 1.55
C ASP A 68 4.19 4.70 2.07
N THR A 69 5.27 5.40 1.75
CA THR A 69 5.49 6.81 2.12
C THR A 69 5.60 7.63 0.84
N PRO A 70 4.46 8.02 0.22
CA PRO A 70 4.45 8.66 -1.08
C PRO A 70 5.23 10.00 -1.04
N PRO A 71 6.24 10.20 -1.90
CA PRO A 71 7.13 11.35 -1.78
C PRO A 71 6.69 12.56 -2.59
N SER A 72 7.07 13.74 -2.08
CA SER A 72 7.52 14.86 -2.92
C SER A 72 8.94 15.35 -2.55
N ALA A 73 9.66 14.69 -1.63
CA ALA A 73 11.07 14.98 -1.34
C ALA A 73 11.76 13.80 -0.63
N THR A 74 12.89 13.31 -1.17
CA THR A 74 13.66 12.18 -0.61
C THR A 74 14.02 12.36 0.87
N GLY A 75 14.44 13.57 1.27
CA GLY A 75 14.76 13.87 2.67
C GLY A 75 13.57 13.71 3.62
N ARG A 76 12.37 14.10 3.19
CA ARG A 76 11.14 13.92 4.00
C ARG A 76 10.76 12.45 4.15
N ARG A 77 10.97 11.64 3.09
CA ARG A 77 10.75 10.19 3.16
C ARG A 77 11.70 9.53 4.17
N LEU A 78 13.00 9.83 4.11
CA LEU A 78 13.98 9.28 5.05
C LEU A 78 13.67 9.68 6.50
N ALA A 79 13.36 10.96 6.73
CA ALA A 79 13.00 11.46 8.05
C ALA A 79 11.75 10.74 8.61
N SER A 80 10.72 10.53 7.78
CA SER A 80 9.51 9.80 8.18
C SER A 80 9.82 8.38 8.62
N VAL A 81 10.61 7.63 7.84
CA VAL A 81 10.99 6.25 8.18
C VAL A 81 11.83 6.22 9.47
N ALA A 82 12.82 7.10 9.61
CA ALA A 82 13.67 7.17 10.80
C ALA A 82 12.87 7.49 12.07
N LEU A 83 11.89 8.40 11.99
CA LEU A 83 11.00 8.71 13.10
C LEU A 83 10.13 7.51 13.49
N LEU A 84 9.61 6.76 12.52
CA LEU A 84 8.84 5.53 12.78
C LEU A 84 9.70 4.43 13.41
N ALA A 85 10.98 4.34 13.02
CA ALA A 85 11.97 3.44 13.63
C ALA A 85 12.39 3.84 15.06
N GLY A 86 11.86 4.94 15.61
CA GLY A 86 12.23 5.42 16.94
C GLY A 86 13.61 6.08 16.98
N GLY A 87 14.09 6.62 15.86
CA GLY A 87 15.41 7.25 15.75
C GLY A 87 16.57 6.30 15.47
N ALA A 88 16.32 4.98 15.41
CA ALA A 88 17.30 4.03 14.89
C ALA A 88 17.45 4.19 13.37
N PRO A 89 18.67 4.14 12.82
CA PRO A 89 18.85 4.23 11.37
C PRO A 89 18.12 3.06 10.70
N ALA A 90 17.30 3.37 9.70
CA ALA A 90 16.72 2.36 8.83
C ALA A 90 17.89 1.59 8.18
N LEU A 91 17.95 0.27 8.37
CA LEU A 91 18.95 -0.56 7.71
C LEU A 91 18.78 -0.40 6.20
N ALA A 92 19.74 0.27 5.57
CA ALA A 92 19.85 0.33 4.13
C ALA A 92 20.28 -1.06 3.65
N ALA A 93 19.44 -1.68 2.84
CA ALA A 93 19.74 -2.90 2.08
C ALA A 93 19.68 -2.57 0.59
#